data_AF-A0A7C4JVP2-F1
#
_entry.id   AF-A0A7C4JVP2-F1
#
_cell.length_a   1.000
_cell.length_b   1.000
_cell.length_c   1.000
_cell.angle_alpha   90.00
_cell.angle_beta   90.00
_cell.angle_gamma   90.00
#
_symmetry.space_group_name_H-M   'P 1'
#
loop_
_entity.id
_entity.type
_entity.pdbx_description
1 polymer ?
#
loop_
_entity_poly.entity_id
_entity_poly.type
_entity_poly.pdbx_seq_one_letter_code
_entity_poly.pdbx_strand_id
1 'polypeptide(L)'
;VDLDKEIEVGEQSSIAEIFARAGEAEFRAIERRYLHQLAVRPPSIVATGGGTPCFFDNLTWMQAHGAVLFLDVPWEVLLQRLQKDAGARPLLTHTDAKAIRLLWQSRLPCYRQAHGAIHFSSDDENVFWEKLCLAAQRVLNAEG
;
A
#
# COMPACT_ATOMS: atom_id res chain seq x y z
N VAL A 1 -8.85 -1.24 -7.85
CA VAL A 1 -8.76 0.22 -7.56
C VAL A 1 -7.37 0.49 -7.02
N ASP A 2 -6.79 1.63 -7.37
CA ASP A 2 -5.53 2.12 -6.81
C ASP A 2 -5.86 3.37 -5.98
N LEU A 3 -5.62 3.32 -4.66
CA LEU A 3 -5.98 4.40 -3.75
C LEU A 3 -5.24 5.70 -4.07
N ASP A 4 -3.96 5.60 -4.43
CA ASP A 4 -3.14 6.77 -4.77
C ASP A 4 -3.73 7.47 -6.02
N LYS A 5 -4.13 6.69 -7.02
CA LYS A 5 -4.77 7.21 -8.24
C LYS A 5 -6.14 7.85 -7.96
N GLU A 6 -6.93 7.29 -7.05
CA GLU A 6 -8.22 7.88 -6.65
C GLU A 6 -8.03 9.23 -5.96
N ILE A 7 -7.00 9.36 -5.13
CA ILE A 7 -6.63 10.64 -4.50
C ILE A 7 -6.23 11.65 -5.57
N GLU A 8 -5.34 11.29 -6.50
CA GLU A 8 -4.89 12.22 -7.55
C GLU A 8 -6.03 12.73 -8.43
N VAL A 9 -6.94 11.82 -8.82
CA VAL A 9 -8.12 12.17 -9.62
C VAL A 9 -9.05 13.10 -8.85
N GLY A 10 -9.32 12.80 -7.58
CA GLY A 10 -10.27 13.56 -6.78
C GLY A 10 -9.73 14.91 -6.27
N GLU A 11 -8.42 14.99 -6.00
CA GLU A 11 -7.73 16.22 -5.59
C GLU A 11 -7.26 17.07 -6.78
N GLN A 12 -7.39 16.56 -8.01
CA GLN A 12 -6.93 17.19 -9.26
C GLN A 12 -5.46 17.63 -9.18
N SER A 13 -4.64 16.84 -8.48
CA SER A 13 -3.25 17.17 -8.18
C SER A 13 -2.49 15.87 -7.92
N SER A 14 -1.24 15.81 -8.37
CA SER A 14 -0.39 14.64 -8.10
C SER A 14 -0.06 14.53 -6.61
N ILE A 15 0.24 13.32 -6.15
CA ILE A 15 0.68 13.12 -4.77
C ILE A 15 1.91 13.99 -4.45
N ALA A 16 2.85 14.11 -5.39
CA ALA A 16 4.03 14.95 -5.22
C ALA A 16 3.68 16.43 -4.97
N GLU A 17 2.72 16.98 -5.70
CA GLU A 17 2.24 18.35 -5.50
C GLU A 17 1.51 18.51 -4.16
N ILE A 18 0.69 17.53 -3.76
CA ILE A 18 0.00 17.53 -2.47
C ILE A 18 1.02 17.52 -1.32
N PHE A 19 2.04 16.66 -1.39
CA PHE A 19 3.14 16.64 -0.43
C PHE A 19 3.91 17.96 -0.41
N ALA A 20 4.21 18.54 -1.57
CA ALA A 20 4.96 19.79 -1.65
C ALA A 20 4.18 20.99 -1.09
N ARG A 21 2.86 21.04 -1.30
CA ARG A 21 2.01 22.16 -0.85
C ARG A 21 1.57 22.04 0.61
N ALA A 22 1.29 20.84 1.09
CA ALA A 22 0.61 20.61 2.36
C ALA A 22 1.38 19.71 3.35
N GLY A 23 2.45 19.05 2.90
CA GLY A 23 3.24 18.15 3.71
C GLY A 23 2.61 16.76 3.92
N GLU A 24 3.36 15.86 4.54
CA GLU A 24 2.93 14.47 4.73
C GLU A 24 1.70 14.36 5.63
N ALA A 25 1.63 15.11 6.73
CA ALA A 25 0.52 15.00 7.69
C ALA A 25 -0.86 15.23 7.03
N GLU A 26 -0.96 16.26 6.18
CA GLU A 26 -2.19 16.55 5.45
C GLU A 26 -2.48 15.50 4.40
N PHE A 27 -1.45 15.06 3.64
CA PHE A 27 -1.63 13.94 2.70
C PHE A 27 -2.17 12.69 3.40
N ARG A 28 -1.68 12.34 4.59
CA ARG A 28 -2.18 11.19 5.35
C ARG A 28 -3.64 11.37 5.77
N ALA A 29 -4.06 12.59 6.12
CA ALA A 29 -5.47 12.86 6.42
C ALA A 29 -6.37 12.70 5.19
N ILE A 30 -5.90 13.17 4.01
CA ILE A 30 -6.57 12.96 2.72
C ILE A 30 -6.64 11.46 2.41
N GLU A 31 -5.52 10.75 2.50
CA GLU A 31 -5.40 9.30 2.25
C GLU A 31 -6.41 8.50 3.09
N ARG A 32 -6.52 8.80 4.38
CA ARG A 32 -7.52 8.20 5.28
C ARG A 32 -8.95 8.47 4.81
N ARG A 33 -9.27 9.72 4.41
CA ARG A 33 -10.60 10.08 3.92
C ARG A 33 -10.96 9.26 2.67
N TYR A 34 -10.06 9.13 1.71
CA TYR A 34 -10.29 8.35 0.50
C TYR A 34 -10.42 6.85 0.80
N LEU A 35 -9.60 6.32 1.71
CA LEU A 35 -9.70 4.94 2.17
C LEU A 35 -11.12 4.66 2.71
N HIS A 36 -11.62 5.52 3.61
CA HIS A 36 -12.94 5.31 4.23
C HIS A 36 -14.11 5.41 3.23
N GLN A 37 -13.95 6.19 2.15
CA GLN A 37 -14.95 6.28 1.08
C GLN A 37 -15.08 4.99 0.27
N LEU A 38 -14.14 4.03 0.39
CA LEU A 38 -14.25 2.76 -0.29
C LEU A 38 -15.36 1.86 0.28
N ALA A 39 -15.79 2.06 1.53
CA ALA A 39 -16.85 1.25 2.15
C ALA A 39 -18.22 1.35 1.45
N VAL A 40 -18.47 2.43 0.70
CA VAL A 40 -19.73 2.59 -0.05
C VAL A 40 -19.64 2.10 -1.50
N ARG A 41 -18.48 1.56 -1.91
CA ARG A 41 -18.25 1.06 -3.26
C ARG A 41 -18.54 -0.44 -3.35
N PRO A 42 -18.80 -0.96 -4.56
CA PRO A 42 -18.88 -2.41 -4.77
C PRO A 42 -17.58 -3.12 -4.32
N PRO A 43 -17.66 -4.40 -3.92
CA PRO A 43 -16.48 -5.20 -3.58
C PRO A 43 -15.43 -5.15 -4.67
N SER A 44 -14.18 -4.85 -4.30
CA SER A 44 -13.08 -4.69 -5.25
C SER A 44 -11.73 -4.98 -4.61
N ILE A 45 -10.73 -5.32 -5.44
CA ILE A 45 -9.33 -5.37 -5.03
C ILE A 45 -8.81 -3.93 -4.97
N VAL A 46 -8.23 -3.55 -3.83
CA VAL A 46 -7.70 -2.21 -3.59
C VAL A 46 -6.19 -2.31 -3.36
N ALA A 47 -5.42 -1.64 -4.19
CA ALA A 47 -4.01 -1.38 -3.93
C ALA A 47 -3.89 -0.10 -3.09
N THR A 48 -3.15 -0.17 -1.98
CA THR A 48 -2.92 0.97 -1.08
C THR A 48 -1.50 1.51 -1.22
N GLY A 49 -1.32 2.79 -0.91
CA GLY A 49 0.00 3.38 -0.76
C GLY A 49 0.81 2.67 0.35
N GLY A 50 2.14 2.66 0.22
CA GLY A 50 3.00 1.99 1.20
C GLY A 50 2.96 2.64 2.59
N GLY A 51 2.43 3.86 2.72
CA GLY A 51 2.23 4.49 4.02
C GLY A 51 0.86 4.14 4.64
N THR A 52 -0.17 3.90 3.83
CA THR A 52 -1.57 3.79 4.25
C THR A 52 -1.80 2.99 5.55
N PRO A 53 -1.31 1.73 5.71
CA PRO A 53 -1.58 0.94 6.93
C PRO A 53 -0.88 1.48 8.20
N CYS A 54 0.07 2.40 8.07
CA CYS A 54 0.91 2.85 9.19
C CYS A 54 0.39 4.12 9.88
N PHE A 55 -0.71 4.70 9.40
CA PHE A 55 -1.26 5.96 9.92
C PHE A 55 -2.69 5.80 10.41
N PHE A 56 -3.01 6.54 11.48
CA PHE A 56 -4.33 6.56 12.12
C PHE A 56 -4.84 5.14 12.46
N ASP A 57 -6.12 4.90 12.20
CA ASP A 57 -6.83 3.63 12.33
C ASP A 57 -6.91 2.87 10.99
N ASN A 58 -6.17 3.29 9.96
CA ASN A 58 -6.34 2.78 8.59
C ASN A 58 -6.25 1.26 8.51
N LEU A 59 -5.26 0.65 9.18
CA LEU A 59 -5.13 -0.81 9.18
C LEU A 59 -6.32 -1.49 9.85
N THR A 60 -6.72 -1.06 11.03
CA THR A 60 -7.88 -1.60 11.75
C THR A 60 -9.16 -1.42 10.93
N TRP A 61 -9.32 -0.27 10.28
CA TRP A 61 -10.44 -0.01 9.39
C TRP A 61 -10.42 -0.97 8.19
N MET A 62 -9.27 -1.16 7.53
CA MET A 62 -9.14 -2.10 6.41
C MET A 62 -9.51 -3.52 6.81
N GLN A 63 -9.02 -3.98 7.96
CA GLN A 63 -9.33 -5.31 8.51
C GLN A 63 -10.83 -5.48 8.80
N ALA A 64 -11.51 -4.41 9.26
CA ALA A 64 -12.95 -4.45 9.54
C ALA A 64 -13.84 -4.41 8.29
N HIS A 65 -13.29 -3.99 7.13
CA HIS A 65 -14.06 -3.80 5.90
C HIS A 65 -13.59 -4.71 4.75
N GLY A 66 -12.66 -5.62 5.00
CA GLY A 66 -12.24 -6.62 4.02
C GLY A 66 -10.99 -7.41 4.41
N ALA A 67 -10.60 -8.30 3.51
CA ALA A 67 -9.37 -9.08 3.65
C ALA A 67 -8.13 -8.22 3.36
N VAL A 68 -7.19 -8.18 4.31
CA VAL A 68 -5.91 -7.48 4.14
C VAL A 68 -4.80 -8.48 3.82
N LEU A 69 -4.14 -8.28 2.67
CA LEU A 69 -3.01 -9.10 2.23
C LEU A 69 -1.74 -8.27 2.10
N PHE A 70 -0.67 -8.71 2.77
CA PHE A 70 0.65 -8.11 2.64
C PHE A 70 1.45 -8.76 1.50
N LEU A 71 1.91 -7.96 0.54
CA LEU A 71 2.86 -8.40 -0.49
C LEU A 71 4.30 -8.35 0.05
N ASP A 72 4.80 -9.48 0.53
CA ASP A 72 6.13 -9.63 1.09
C ASP A 72 7.16 -9.94 -0.01
N VAL A 73 7.93 -8.91 -0.37
CA VAL A 73 8.94 -8.97 -1.42
C VAL A 73 10.32 -8.95 -0.76
N PRO A 74 11.27 -9.82 -1.17
CA PRO A 74 12.65 -9.75 -0.70
C PRO A 74 13.23 -8.34 -0.84
N TRP A 75 13.99 -7.90 0.16
CA TRP A 75 14.51 -6.53 0.25
C TRP A 75 15.28 -6.11 -1.01
N GLU A 76 16.11 -7.00 -1.55
CA GLU A 76 16.93 -6.74 -2.73
C GLU A 76 16.06 -6.44 -3.96
N VAL A 77 14.98 -7.21 -4.14
CA VAL A 77 14.02 -7.02 -5.23
C VAL A 77 13.21 -5.75 -5.01
N LEU A 78 12.76 -5.49 -3.78
CA LEU A 78 12.03 -4.27 -3.43
C LEU A 78 12.88 -3.03 -3.73
N LEU A 79 14.14 -2.99 -3.27
CA LEU A 79 15.03 -1.86 -3.48
C LEU A 79 15.26 -1.60 -4.98
N GLN A 80 15.49 -2.65 -5.77
CA GLN A 80 15.64 -2.51 -7.23
C GLN A 80 14.39 -1.92 -7.89
N ARG A 81 13.19 -2.36 -7.48
CA ARG A 81 11.92 -1.82 -7.99
C ARG A 81 11.73 -0.36 -7.59
N LEU A 82 12.00 -0.01 -6.34
CA LEU A 82 11.86 1.36 -5.83
C LEU A 82 12.82 2.34 -6.51
N GLN A 83 14.05 1.91 -6.83
CA GLN A 83 15.02 2.74 -7.53
C GLN A 83 14.61 3.05 -8.98
N LYS A 84 13.90 2.15 -9.65
CA LYS A 84 13.35 2.38 -11.00
C LYS A 84 12.19 3.39 -11.00
N ASP A 85 11.48 3.52 -9.88
CA ASP A 85 10.22 4.27 -9.73
C ASP A 85 10.36 5.50 -8.80
N ALA A 86 11.59 5.97 -8.54
CA ALA A 86 11.86 7.01 -7.56
C ALA A 86 11.23 8.38 -7.86
N GLY A 87 10.87 8.64 -9.13
CA GLY A 87 10.23 9.88 -9.57
C GLY A 87 8.75 9.99 -9.18
N ALA A 88 8.06 8.87 -8.96
CA ALA A 88 6.64 8.84 -8.62
C ALA A 88 6.38 8.85 -7.10
N ARG A 89 7.43 8.73 -6.27
CA ARG A 89 7.30 8.48 -4.83
C ARG A 89 7.99 9.60 -4.04
N PRO A 90 7.23 10.59 -3.51
CA PRO A 90 7.81 11.79 -2.89
C PRO A 90 8.77 11.50 -1.74
N LEU A 91 8.51 10.45 -0.95
CA LEU A 91 9.35 10.04 0.17
C LEU A 91 10.64 9.31 -0.25
N LEU A 92 10.78 8.91 -1.52
CA LEU A 92 11.95 8.19 -2.03
C LEU A 92 12.79 9.06 -2.97
N THR A 93 12.24 10.18 -3.44
CA THR A 93 12.96 11.16 -4.24
C THR A 93 14.17 11.67 -3.44
N HIS A 94 15.36 11.55 -4.03
CA HIS A 94 16.65 11.90 -3.41
C HIS A 94 17.00 11.17 -2.10
N THR A 95 16.38 10.02 -1.82
CA THR A 95 16.63 9.24 -0.60
C THR A 95 17.63 8.12 -0.86
N ASP A 96 18.62 7.95 0.03
CA ASP A 96 19.60 6.87 -0.11
C ASP A 96 19.02 5.50 0.29
N ALA A 97 19.67 4.42 -0.16
CA ALA A 97 19.21 3.05 0.12
C ALA A 97 19.10 2.73 1.63
N LYS A 98 19.89 3.41 2.48
CA LYS A 98 19.88 3.22 3.93
C LYS A 98 18.60 3.81 4.53
N ALA A 99 18.22 5.02 4.14
CA ALA A 99 16.99 5.66 4.56
C ALA A 99 15.75 4.92 4.06
N ILE A 100 15.76 4.42 2.81
CA ILE A 100 14.69 3.54 2.30
C ILE A 100 14.56 2.28 3.16
N ARG A 101 15.70 1.68 3.56
CA ARG A 101 15.71 0.48 4.41
C ARG A 101 15.13 0.76 5.79
N LEU A 102 15.51 1.87 6.41
CA LEU A 102 14.97 2.29 7.71
C LEU A 102 13.46 2.53 7.62
N LEU A 103 12.99 3.17 6.55
CA LEU A 103 11.57 3.38 6.32
C LEU A 103 10.83 2.04 6.18
N TRP A 104 11.33 1.12 5.35
CA TRP A 104 10.76 -0.22 5.20
C TRP A 104 10.70 -0.98 6.53
N GLN A 105 11.80 -0.96 7.29
CA GLN A 105 11.86 -1.59 8.62
C GLN A 105 10.87 -0.99 9.61
N SER A 106 10.65 0.32 9.57
CA SER A 106 9.68 1.00 10.44
C SER A 106 8.23 0.59 10.14
N ARG A 107 7.93 0.22 8.89
CA ARG A 107 6.57 -0.12 8.42
C ARG A 107 6.24 -1.61 8.50
N LEU A 108 7.26 -2.47 8.50
CA LEU A 108 7.14 -3.93 8.63
C LEU A 108 6.22 -4.39 9.77
N PRO A 109 6.25 -3.80 10.99
CA PRO A 109 5.32 -4.17 12.06
C PRO A 109 3.85 -3.94 11.70
N CYS A 110 3.52 -2.91 10.92
CA CYS A 110 2.17 -2.65 10.44
C CYS A 110 1.78 -3.65 9.36
N TYR A 111 2.66 -3.91 8.38
CA TYR A 111 2.37 -4.86 7.30
C TYR A 111 2.12 -6.29 7.81
N ARG A 112 2.86 -6.72 8.84
CA ARG A 112 2.73 -8.06 9.43
C ARG A 112 1.43 -8.31 10.19
N GLN A 113 0.63 -7.28 10.43
CA GLN A 113 -0.70 -7.42 11.03
C GLN A 113 -1.80 -7.76 10.01
N ALA A 114 -1.48 -7.81 8.71
CA ALA A 114 -2.41 -8.28 7.68
C ALA A 114 -2.95 -9.70 7.96
N HIS A 115 -4.14 -10.02 7.46
CA HIS A 115 -4.75 -11.35 7.64
C HIS A 115 -3.95 -12.46 6.93
N GLY A 116 -3.24 -12.11 5.86
CA GLY A 116 -2.35 -13.02 5.15
C GLY A 116 -1.21 -12.30 4.46
N ALA A 117 -0.21 -13.07 4.03
CA ALA A 117 0.93 -12.57 3.28
C ALA A 117 1.19 -13.40 2.02
N ILE A 118 1.68 -12.73 0.98
CA ILE A 118 2.09 -13.33 -0.28
C ILE A 118 3.58 -13.08 -0.45
N HIS A 119 4.37 -14.14 -0.41
CA HIS A 119 5.78 -14.04 -0.77
C HIS A 119 5.95 -14.02 -2.29
N PHE A 120 6.42 -12.89 -2.83
CA PHE A 120 6.51 -12.69 -4.28
C PHE A 120 7.82 -12.01 -4.69
N SER A 121 8.60 -12.71 -5.52
CA SER A 121 9.91 -12.25 -6.00
C SER A 121 10.05 -12.31 -7.52
N SER A 122 9.00 -12.74 -8.23
CA SER A 122 8.98 -12.82 -9.70
C SER A 122 8.39 -11.55 -10.30
N ASP A 123 8.60 -11.33 -11.59
CA ASP A 123 7.86 -10.34 -12.40
C ASP A 123 6.76 -11.02 -13.26
N ASP A 124 6.53 -12.33 -13.07
CA ASP A 124 5.49 -13.09 -13.78
C ASP A 124 4.09 -12.80 -13.19
N GLU A 125 3.25 -12.14 -13.99
CA GLU A 125 1.88 -11.78 -13.62
C GLU A 125 0.99 -13.01 -13.36
N ASN A 126 1.18 -14.12 -14.07
CA ASN A 126 0.37 -15.33 -13.84
C ASN A 126 0.66 -15.91 -12.46
N VAL A 127 1.94 -15.96 -12.09
CA VAL A 127 2.37 -16.40 -10.75
C VAL A 127 1.84 -15.46 -9.68
N PHE A 128 1.79 -14.14 -9.95
CA PHE A 128 1.20 -13.17 -9.03
C PHE A 128 -0.28 -13.46 -8.79
N TRP A 129 -1.08 -13.58 -9.86
CA TRP A 129 -2.51 -13.81 -9.77
C TRP A 129 -2.86 -15.13 -9.10
N GLU A 130 -2.13 -16.20 -9.42
CA GLU A 130 -2.28 -17.50 -8.76
C GLU A 130 -2.08 -17.38 -7.24
N LYS A 131 -0.97 -16.78 -6.81
CA LYS A 131 -0.67 -16.60 -5.38
C LYS A 131 -1.68 -15.69 -4.69
N LEU A 132 -2.12 -14.61 -5.35
CA LEU A 132 -3.12 -13.69 -4.82
C LEU A 132 -4.45 -14.41 -4.58
N CYS A 133 -4.94 -15.16 -5.57
CA CYS A 133 -6.17 -15.93 -5.44
C CYS A 133 -6.10 -16.95 -4.30
N LEU A 134 -4.98 -17.70 -4.20
CA LEU A 134 -4.78 -18.68 -3.13
C LEU A 134 -4.74 -18.02 -1.74
N ALA A 135 -4.06 -16.89 -1.59
CA ALA A 135 -4.00 -16.17 -0.32
C ALA A 135 -5.35 -15.56 0.06
N ALA A 136 -6.05 -14.95 -0.91
CA ALA A 136 -7.37 -14.37 -0.70
C ALA A 136 -8.40 -15.43 -0.27
N GLN A 137 -8.43 -16.59 -0.93
CA GLN A 137 -9.31 -17.70 -0.54
C GLN A 137 -9.05 -18.17 0.89
N ARG A 138 -7.78 -18.29 1.30
CA ARG A 138 -7.44 -18.70 2.68
C ARG A 138 -7.94 -17.71 3.72
N VAL A 139 -7.76 -16.41 3.47
CA VAL A 139 -8.23 -15.36 4.39
C VAL A 139 -9.75 -15.35 4.46
N LEU A 140 -10.42 -15.31 3.31
CA LEU A 140 -11.89 -15.24 3.25
C LEU A 140 -12.56 -16.49 3.85
N ASN A 141 -11.95 -17.67 3.74
CA ASN A 141 -12.46 -18.91 4.33
C ASN A 141 -12.17 -19.04 5.84
N ALA A 142 -11.22 -18.27 6.39
CA ALA A 142 -10.89 -18.30 7.82
C ALA A 142 -11.81 -17.39 8.65
N GLU A 143 -12.53 -16.47 7.99
CA GLU A 143 -13.46 -15.51 8.58
C GLU A 143 -14.93 -15.98 8.54
N GLY A 144 -15.22 -17.16 7.97
CA GLY A 144 -16.55 -17.78 7.88
C GLY A 144 -16.69 -19.05 8.70
#